data_AF-A0A0F8YWJ7-F1
#
_entry.id   AF-A0A0F8YWJ7-F1
#
_cell.length_a   1.000
_cell.length_b   1.000
_cell.length_c   1.000
_cell.angle_alpha   90.00
_cell.angle_beta   90.00
_cell.angle_gamma   90.00
#
_symmetry.space_group_name_H-M   'P 1'
#
loop_
_entity.id
_entity.type
_entity.pdbx_description
1 polymer ?
#
loop_
_entity_poly.entity_id
_entity_poly.type
_entity_poly.pdbx_seq_one_letter_code
_entity_poly.pdbx_strand_id
1 'polypeptide(L)'
;MVRVLLAHTTFYVSLRTGRHSGIATIAEGVQLPKGKATWDQTRIDSKYTFGAFNLSDQSIEASKSNKGALVPLLMENERALRVDLARHLNRGAIGAGDGVVAVASTTANSVTLLVDHNPSGSVTEDRDGTKYLAAGMYIKIASLSAVKIASVDSATQVTLESSRSWNDNDSIVIASPDGTASDEVAGFQQAIATGGTFQNLARSTRPWWKGNVETGNIVLRETDLVKPILQASEFGKVDVGFTNYSLFNKFGQLLI
;
A
#
# COMPACT_ATOMS: atom_id res chain seq x y z
N MET A 1 -25.24 -26.63 7.25
CA MET A 1 -23.94 -27.34 7.34
C MET A 1 -22.90 -26.32 7.79
N VAL A 2 -22.67 -26.23 9.10
CA VAL A 2 -21.69 -25.30 9.68
C VAL A 2 -20.32 -25.93 9.52
N ARG A 3 -19.53 -25.41 8.59
CA ARG A 3 -18.11 -25.74 8.45
C ARG A 3 -17.31 -24.46 8.71
N VAL A 4 -17.21 -24.08 9.99
CA VAL A 4 -16.23 -23.10 10.44
C VAL A 4 -14.89 -23.83 10.45
N LEU A 5 -14.16 -23.76 9.34
CA LEU A 5 -12.75 -24.11 9.27
C LEU A 5 -11.97 -22.88 9.77
N LEU A 6 -11.19 -23.09 10.84
CA LEU A 6 -10.35 -22.11 11.52
C LEU A 6 -9.53 -21.24 10.54
N ALA A 7 -9.98 -20.01 10.30
CA ALA A 7 -9.08 -18.97 9.81
C ALA A 7 -8.33 -18.44 11.03
N HIS A 8 -7.10 -18.90 11.25
CA HIS A 8 -6.21 -18.21 12.18
C HIS A 8 -6.07 -16.77 11.67
N THR A 9 -6.65 -15.82 12.40
CA THR A 9 -6.59 -14.39 12.07
C THR A 9 -5.14 -13.87 12.09
N THR A 10 -4.25 -14.63 12.73
CA THR A 10 -2.88 -14.25 13.03
C THR A 10 -1.90 -15.37 12.73
N PHE A 11 -0.82 -15.03 12.03
CA PHE A 11 0.30 -15.90 11.71
C PHE A 11 1.54 -15.48 12.48
N TYR A 12 2.29 -16.46 12.99
CA TYR A 12 3.54 -16.24 13.71
C TYR A 12 4.71 -16.82 12.90
N VAL A 13 5.75 -16.02 12.70
CA VAL A 13 6.96 -16.44 11.99
C VAL A 13 8.17 -16.20 12.89
N SER A 14 8.95 -17.26 13.15
CA SER A 14 10.19 -17.16 13.91
C SER A 14 11.34 -16.70 13.00
N LEU A 15 12.06 -15.67 13.43
CA LEU A 15 13.18 -15.08 12.71
C LEU A 15 14.48 -15.29 13.49
N ARG A 16 15.53 -15.72 12.79
CA ARG A 16 16.88 -15.72 13.33
C ARG A 16 17.47 -14.33 13.18
N THR A 17 17.78 -13.68 14.30
CA THR A 17 18.22 -12.28 14.32
C THR A 17 19.68 -12.13 14.69
N GLY A 18 20.24 -13.11 15.40
CA GLY A 18 21.61 -13.07 15.90
C GLY A 18 22.53 -14.12 15.27
N ARG A 19 23.82 -13.74 15.16
CA ARG A 19 24.91 -14.70 14.96
C ARG A 19 25.14 -15.53 16.23
N HIS A 20 25.84 -16.65 16.10
CA HIS A 20 26.14 -17.51 17.23
C HIS A 20 27.31 -16.92 18.03
N SER A 21 27.11 -16.63 19.31
CA SER A 21 28.14 -16.00 20.17
C SER A 21 29.23 -16.95 20.68
N GLY A 22 29.12 -18.26 20.41
CA GLY A 22 30.09 -19.27 20.83
C GLY A 22 31.28 -19.45 19.90
N ILE A 23 31.62 -18.46 19.07
CA ILE A 23 32.75 -18.53 18.13
C ILE A 23 33.84 -17.60 18.65
N ALA A 24 34.98 -18.16 19.05
CA ALA A 24 36.20 -17.39 19.31
C ALA A 24 37.43 -18.22 18.98
N THR A 25 38.52 -17.53 18.65
CA THR A 25 39.85 -18.14 18.56
C THR A 25 40.52 -17.96 19.91
N ILE A 26 40.78 -19.06 20.63
CA ILE A 26 41.39 -19.03 21.96
C ILE A 26 42.56 -20.02 22.04
N ALA A 27 43.53 -19.70 22.90
CA ALA A 27 44.68 -20.54 23.17
C ALA A 27 44.27 -21.84 23.89
N GLU A 28 45.12 -22.86 23.77
CA GLU A 28 44.92 -24.16 24.41
C GLU A 28 44.85 -24.02 25.95
N GLY A 29 43.86 -24.66 26.57
CA GLY A 29 43.64 -24.62 28.02
C GLY A 29 42.71 -23.51 28.55
N VAL A 30 42.17 -22.64 27.68
CA VAL A 30 41.24 -21.57 28.09
C VAL A 30 39.78 -22.01 27.98
N GLN A 31 38.90 -21.48 28.83
CA GLN A 31 37.47 -21.77 28.81
C GLN A 31 36.84 -21.38 27.46
N LEU A 32 36.25 -22.37 26.78
CA LEU A 32 35.56 -22.18 25.51
C LEU A 32 34.30 -21.31 25.69
N PRO A 33 34.08 -20.30 24.85
CA PRO A 33 32.85 -19.51 24.89
C PRO A 33 31.67 -20.38 24.48
N LYS A 34 30.64 -20.42 25.33
CA LYS A 34 29.36 -21.06 25.05
C LYS A 34 28.36 -19.98 24.70
N GLY A 35 27.70 -20.11 23.55
CA GLY A 35 26.76 -19.13 23.04
C GLY A 35 25.48 -19.79 22.51
N LYS A 36 24.52 -18.95 22.13
CA LYS A 36 23.30 -19.35 21.42
C LYS A 36 22.96 -18.33 20.36
N ALA A 37 22.25 -18.75 19.30
CA ALA A 37 21.68 -17.81 18.34
C ALA A 37 20.45 -17.10 18.95
N THR A 38 20.26 -15.84 18.60
CA THR A 38 19.09 -15.06 19.03
C THR A 38 17.95 -15.20 18.02
N TRP A 39 16.74 -15.29 18.54
CA TRP A 39 15.51 -15.43 17.78
C TRP A 39 14.50 -14.37 18.21
N ASP A 40 13.76 -13.82 17.25
CA ASP A 40 12.55 -13.02 17.49
C ASP A 40 11.37 -13.68 16.76
N GLN A 41 10.15 -13.23 17.06
CA GLN A 41 8.94 -13.69 16.39
C GLN A 41 8.17 -12.50 15.82
N THR A 42 7.82 -12.55 14.54
CA THR A 42 6.88 -11.60 13.94
C THR A 42 5.47 -12.13 14.01
N ARG A 43 4.52 -11.19 14.03
CA ARG A 43 3.09 -11.45 14.00
C ARG A 43 2.46 -10.73 12.81
N ILE A 44 1.75 -11.47 11.97
CA ILE A 44 1.02 -10.96 10.81
C ILE A 44 -0.47 -11.19 11.04
N ASP A 45 -1.25 -10.12 11.04
CA ASP A 45 -2.71 -10.20 11.12
C ASP A 45 -3.32 -10.12 9.71
N SER A 46 -4.31 -10.97 9.44
CA SER A 46 -5.04 -11.01 8.16
C SER A 46 -6.04 -9.86 8.06
N LYS A 47 -6.10 -9.22 6.89
CA LYS A 47 -7.10 -8.20 6.55
C LYS A 47 -8.00 -8.71 5.42
N TYR A 48 -9.28 -8.31 5.44
CA TYR A 48 -10.27 -8.72 4.46
C TYR A 48 -10.64 -7.54 3.57
N THR A 49 -10.64 -7.73 2.25
CA THR A 49 -11.10 -6.74 1.28
C THR A 49 -12.42 -7.20 0.69
N PHE A 50 -13.43 -6.33 0.72
CA PHE A 50 -14.78 -6.61 0.25
C PHE A 50 -15.12 -5.71 -0.93
N GLY A 51 -15.95 -6.23 -1.85
CA GLY A 51 -16.58 -5.48 -2.93
C GLY A 51 -18.08 -5.73 -2.90
N ALA A 52 -18.87 -4.68 -3.11
CA ALA A 52 -20.32 -4.77 -3.16
C ALA A 52 -20.86 -3.94 -4.33
N PHE A 53 -21.94 -4.42 -4.94
CA PHE A 53 -22.70 -3.68 -5.94
C PHE A 53 -24.19 -3.85 -5.67
N ASN A 54 -24.98 -2.85 -6.02
CA ASN A 54 -26.43 -2.87 -5.86
C ASN A 54 -27.09 -2.91 -7.23
N LEU A 55 -28.13 -3.71 -7.37
CA LEU A 55 -28.97 -3.76 -8.57
C LEU A 55 -30.38 -3.30 -8.20
N SER A 56 -30.95 -2.37 -8.96
CA SER A 56 -32.29 -1.86 -8.68
C SER A 56 -33.36 -2.83 -9.16
N ASP A 57 -34.47 -2.93 -8.44
CA ASP A 57 -35.59 -3.79 -8.84
C ASP A 57 -36.12 -3.40 -10.23
N GLN A 58 -36.13 -2.10 -10.56
CA GLN A 58 -36.50 -1.61 -11.90
C GLN A 58 -35.57 -2.16 -13.00
N SER A 59 -34.28 -2.27 -12.75
CA SER A 59 -33.34 -2.86 -13.72
C SER A 59 -33.54 -4.38 -13.89
N ILE A 60 -33.97 -5.06 -12.83
CA ILE A 60 -34.34 -6.48 -12.85
C ILE A 60 -35.64 -6.68 -13.62
N GLU A 61 -36.66 -5.85 -13.36
CA GLU A 61 -37.95 -5.85 -14.06
C GLU A 61 -37.79 -5.55 -15.55
N ALA A 62 -36.99 -4.55 -15.91
CA ALA A 62 -36.68 -4.24 -17.31
C ALA A 62 -36.03 -5.43 -18.02
N SER A 63 -35.21 -6.20 -17.31
CA SER A 63 -34.57 -7.41 -17.82
C SER A 63 -35.52 -8.61 -17.96
N LYS A 64 -36.74 -8.57 -17.38
CA LYS A 64 -37.71 -9.66 -17.55
C LYS A 64 -38.29 -9.74 -18.96
N SER A 65 -38.35 -8.61 -19.66
CA SER A 65 -38.76 -8.54 -21.07
C SER A 65 -37.87 -9.38 -21.99
N ASN A 66 -36.62 -9.61 -21.58
CA ASN A 66 -35.67 -10.47 -22.27
C ASN A 66 -34.82 -11.21 -21.23
N LYS A 67 -35.27 -12.41 -20.80
CA LYS A 67 -34.61 -13.23 -19.75
C LYS A 67 -33.08 -13.40 -19.95
N GLY A 68 -32.60 -13.29 -21.19
CA GLY A 68 -31.17 -13.32 -21.53
C GLY A 68 -30.38 -12.05 -21.23
N ALA A 69 -31.00 -10.95 -20.81
CA ALA A 69 -30.35 -9.65 -20.52
C ALA A 69 -29.92 -9.49 -19.06
N LEU A 70 -30.55 -10.20 -18.12
CA LEU A 70 -30.22 -10.12 -16.69
C LEU A 70 -28.85 -10.77 -16.38
N VAL A 71 -28.61 -11.95 -16.96
CA VAL A 71 -27.35 -12.69 -16.79
C VAL A 71 -26.13 -11.88 -17.26
N PRO A 72 -26.09 -11.30 -18.48
CA PRO A 72 -24.95 -10.50 -18.91
C PRO A 72 -24.81 -9.21 -18.09
N LEU A 73 -25.91 -8.60 -17.61
CA LEU A 73 -25.84 -7.44 -16.73
C LEU A 73 -25.16 -7.78 -15.39
N LEU A 74 -25.52 -8.91 -14.77
CA LEU A 74 -24.88 -9.39 -13.55
C LEU A 74 -23.41 -9.74 -13.77
N MET A 75 -23.11 -10.45 -14.87
CA MET A 75 -21.74 -10.84 -15.21
C MET A 75 -20.85 -9.63 -15.48
N GLU A 76 -21.37 -8.58 -16.11
CA GLU A 76 -20.60 -7.37 -16.39
C GLU A 76 -20.30 -6.58 -15.11
N ASN A 77 -21.29 -6.43 -14.21
CA ASN A 77 -21.05 -5.81 -12.91
C ASN A 77 -20.07 -6.61 -12.06
N GLU A 78 -20.17 -7.93 -12.08
CA GLU A 78 -19.21 -8.81 -11.40
C GLU A 78 -17.80 -8.67 -12.00
N ARG A 79 -17.68 -8.64 -13.33
CA ARG A 79 -16.40 -8.48 -14.02
C ARG A 79 -15.76 -7.13 -13.70
N ALA A 80 -16.52 -6.05 -13.75
CA ALA A 80 -16.06 -4.72 -13.38
C ALA A 80 -15.56 -4.70 -11.94
N LEU A 81 -16.36 -5.25 -11.01
CA LEU A 81 -15.98 -5.32 -9.59
C LEU A 81 -14.69 -6.13 -9.38
N ARG A 82 -14.51 -7.25 -10.07
CA ARG A 82 -13.28 -8.06 -9.98
C ARG A 82 -12.05 -7.29 -10.46
N VAL A 83 -12.16 -6.55 -11.56
CA VAL A 83 -11.05 -5.74 -12.11
C VAL A 83 -10.67 -4.64 -11.14
N ASP A 84 -11.65 -3.94 -10.57
CA ASP A 84 -11.40 -2.85 -9.62
C ASP A 84 -10.88 -3.36 -8.28
N LEU A 85 -11.38 -4.51 -7.80
CA LEU A 85 -10.85 -5.17 -6.61
C LEU A 85 -9.39 -5.58 -6.80
N ALA A 86 -9.05 -6.17 -7.96
CA ALA A 86 -7.66 -6.51 -8.28
C ALA A 86 -6.76 -5.27 -8.35
N ARG A 87 -7.26 -4.17 -8.93
CA ARG A 87 -6.55 -2.88 -8.96
C ARG A 87 -6.33 -2.32 -7.54
N HIS A 88 -7.31 -2.44 -6.67
CA HIS A 88 -7.23 -2.01 -5.27
C HIS A 88 -6.19 -2.83 -4.49
N LEU A 89 -6.22 -4.17 -4.64
CA LEU A 89 -5.24 -5.06 -4.00
C LEU A 89 -3.82 -4.81 -4.49
N ASN A 90 -3.63 -4.61 -5.80
CA ASN A 90 -2.33 -4.27 -6.36
C ASN A 90 -1.78 -2.94 -5.81
N ARG A 91 -2.65 -1.96 -5.54
CA ARG A 91 -2.24 -0.72 -4.88
C ARG A 91 -1.81 -0.97 -3.43
N GLY A 92 -2.63 -1.68 -2.66
CA GLY A 92 -2.33 -1.99 -1.26
C GLY A 92 -1.03 -2.80 -1.09
N ALA A 93 -0.74 -3.71 -2.03
CA ALA A 93 0.49 -4.51 -2.02
C ALA A 93 1.78 -3.67 -2.13
N ILE A 94 1.71 -2.50 -2.79
CA ILE A 94 2.88 -1.61 -2.97
C ILE A 94 2.94 -0.54 -1.87
N GLY A 95 1.78 -0.08 -1.36
CA GLY A 95 1.69 1.04 -0.42
C GLY A 95 2.13 0.77 1.02
N ALA A 96 1.93 1.76 1.89
CA ALA A 96 2.28 1.70 3.30
C ALA A 96 1.21 1.02 4.19
N GLY A 97 0.04 0.71 3.65
CA GLY A 97 -1.11 0.17 4.41
C GLY A 97 -1.89 1.22 5.19
N ASP A 98 -1.63 2.51 4.97
CA ASP A 98 -2.27 3.66 5.61
C ASP A 98 -3.65 4.04 5.02
N GLY A 99 -4.07 3.36 3.95
CA GLY A 99 -5.35 3.64 3.30
C GLY A 99 -5.34 4.87 2.40
N VAL A 100 -4.19 5.55 2.28
CA VAL A 100 -4.09 6.82 1.55
C VAL A 100 -4.13 6.55 0.05
N VAL A 101 -5.05 7.21 -0.64
CA VAL A 101 -5.20 7.11 -2.09
C VAL A 101 -4.61 8.33 -2.80
N ALA A 102 -4.64 9.48 -2.15
CA ALA A 102 -4.17 10.75 -2.68
C ALA A 102 -3.98 11.78 -1.55
N VAL A 103 -3.46 12.96 -1.86
CA VAL A 103 -3.38 14.08 -0.91
C VAL A 103 -4.03 15.33 -1.50
N ALA A 104 -4.50 16.24 -0.64
CA ALA A 104 -4.98 17.53 -1.10
C ALA A 104 -3.81 18.41 -1.56
N SER A 105 -3.95 19.07 -2.71
CA SER A 105 -2.87 19.86 -3.33
C SER A 105 -2.76 21.31 -2.79
N THR A 106 -3.81 21.80 -2.14
CA THR A 106 -3.87 23.19 -1.65
C THR A 106 -4.85 23.31 -0.48
N THR A 107 -4.60 24.23 0.44
CA THR A 107 -5.58 24.61 1.48
C THR A 107 -6.78 25.32 0.86
N ALA A 108 -7.99 24.81 1.11
CA ALA A 108 -9.22 25.42 0.60
C ALA A 108 -10.45 25.06 1.46
N ASN A 109 -11.53 25.84 1.27
CA ASN A 109 -12.89 25.46 1.64
C ASN A 109 -13.76 25.49 0.38
N SER A 110 -14.06 24.32 -0.18
CA SER A 110 -14.80 24.24 -1.44
C SER A 110 -15.48 22.88 -1.61
N VAL A 111 -16.37 22.78 -2.59
CA VAL A 111 -16.81 21.50 -3.16
C VAL A 111 -15.80 20.94 -4.16
N THR A 112 -14.97 21.81 -4.75
CA THR A 112 -13.96 21.40 -5.73
C THR A 112 -12.65 21.09 -5.01
N LEU A 113 -12.26 19.82 -5.01
CA LEU A 113 -11.04 19.33 -4.37
C LEU A 113 -9.96 19.12 -5.44
N LEU A 114 -8.83 19.83 -5.27
CA LEU A 114 -7.62 19.59 -6.03
C LEU A 114 -6.80 18.50 -5.33
N VAL A 115 -6.46 17.47 -6.11
CA VAL A 115 -5.88 16.23 -5.63
C VAL A 115 -4.51 16.03 -6.27
N ASP A 116 -3.53 15.76 -5.44
CA ASP A 116 -2.19 15.35 -5.84
C ASP A 116 -1.96 13.86 -5.56
N HIS A 117 -0.96 13.28 -6.21
CA HIS A 117 -0.59 11.88 -6.12
C HIS A 117 -0.25 11.47 -4.68
N ASN A 118 -0.48 10.19 -4.35
CA ASN A 118 -0.12 9.67 -3.04
C ASN A 118 1.41 9.68 -2.85
N PRO A 119 1.96 10.41 -1.86
CA PRO A 119 3.40 10.46 -1.58
C PRO A 119 3.99 9.11 -1.14
N SER A 120 3.13 8.18 -0.70
CA SER A 120 3.54 6.84 -0.25
C SER A 120 3.90 5.91 -1.42
N GLY A 121 3.29 6.06 -2.60
CA GLY A 121 3.46 5.10 -3.72
C GLY A 121 4.38 5.55 -4.86
N SER A 122 4.65 6.84 -4.97
CA SER A 122 5.51 7.45 -5.98
C SER A 122 5.90 8.83 -5.47
N VAL A 123 7.20 9.15 -5.45
CA VAL A 123 7.70 10.49 -5.08
C VAL A 123 7.70 11.43 -6.31
N THR A 124 7.03 11.00 -7.38
CA THR A 124 7.03 11.61 -8.70
C THR A 124 5.62 11.59 -9.25
N GLU A 125 5.25 12.66 -9.96
CA GLU A 125 3.97 12.94 -10.64
C GLU A 125 3.60 11.91 -11.75
N ASP A 126 4.15 10.70 -11.72
CA ASP A 126 3.96 9.63 -12.71
C ASP A 126 2.52 9.10 -12.77
N ARG A 127 1.64 9.56 -11.89
CA ARG A 127 0.28 9.06 -11.72
C ARG A 127 -0.67 10.20 -11.41
N ASP A 128 -1.79 10.24 -12.14
CA ASP A 128 -2.90 11.13 -11.85
C ASP A 128 -3.41 10.93 -10.41
N GLY A 129 -3.59 12.03 -9.68
CA GLY A 129 -4.10 12.03 -8.30
C GLY A 129 -5.49 11.42 -8.17
N THR A 130 -6.29 11.47 -9.24
CA THR A 130 -7.67 10.94 -9.27
C THR A 130 -7.77 9.49 -9.74
N LYS A 131 -6.67 8.80 -10.09
CA LYS A 131 -6.67 7.45 -10.69
C LYS A 131 -7.40 6.37 -9.87
N TYR A 132 -7.49 6.57 -8.55
CA TYR A 132 -8.13 5.65 -7.61
C TYR A 132 -9.44 6.18 -7.02
N LEU A 133 -9.90 7.32 -7.52
CA LEU A 133 -11.14 7.96 -7.14
C LEU A 133 -12.18 7.73 -8.23
N ALA A 134 -13.41 7.47 -7.83
CA ALA A 134 -14.55 7.34 -8.73
C ALA A 134 -15.75 8.08 -8.15
N ALA A 135 -16.64 8.55 -9.03
CA ALA A 135 -17.91 9.11 -8.62
C ALA A 135 -18.70 8.08 -7.81
N GLY A 136 -19.36 8.54 -6.74
CA GLY A 136 -20.11 7.69 -5.83
C GLY A 136 -19.31 7.13 -4.65
N MET A 137 -17.97 7.22 -4.67
CA MET A 137 -17.14 6.77 -3.56
C MET A 137 -17.22 7.74 -2.37
N TYR A 138 -17.15 7.20 -1.16
CA TYR A 138 -16.97 7.97 0.07
C TYR A 138 -15.48 8.07 0.38
N ILE A 139 -15.04 9.28 0.72
CA ILE A 139 -13.67 9.58 1.10
C ILE A 139 -13.64 10.36 2.42
N LYS A 140 -12.52 10.27 3.14
CA LYS A 140 -12.19 11.18 4.24
C LYS A 140 -10.96 11.98 3.86
N ILE A 141 -11.00 13.26 4.19
CA ILE A 141 -9.88 14.18 4.04
C ILE A 141 -9.38 14.44 5.46
N ALA A 142 -8.15 14.03 5.75
CA ALA A 142 -7.59 14.01 7.11
C ALA A 142 -8.56 13.35 8.13
N SER A 143 -8.85 14.04 9.23
CA SER A 143 -9.73 13.58 10.32
C SER A 143 -11.20 13.98 10.14
N LEU A 144 -11.58 14.57 9.00
CA LEU A 144 -12.94 15.03 8.75
C LEU A 144 -13.93 13.87 8.58
N SER A 145 -15.23 14.15 8.70
CA SER A 145 -16.27 13.18 8.38
C SER A 145 -16.28 12.83 6.90
N ALA A 146 -16.70 11.62 6.57
CA ALA A 146 -16.72 11.16 5.19
C ALA A 146 -17.60 12.04 4.31
N VAL A 147 -17.16 12.23 3.07
CA VAL A 147 -17.87 12.97 2.02
C VAL A 147 -17.86 12.13 0.75
N LYS A 148 -18.97 12.19 0.02
CA LYS A 148 -19.10 11.46 -1.24
C LYS A 148 -18.61 12.31 -2.42
N ILE A 149 -17.96 11.65 -3.36
CA ILE A 149 -17.52 12.24 -4.63
C ILE A 149 -18.71 12.29 -5.58
N ALA A 150 -19.05 13.48 -6.06
CA ALA A 150 -20.10 13.70 -7.05
C ALA A 150 -19.60 13.40 -8.47
N SER A 151 -18.41 13.89 -8.81
CA SER A 151 -17.76 13.66 -10.12
C SER A 151 -16.24 13.68 -10.01
N VAL A 152 -15.60 13.03 -10.96
CA VAL A 152 -14.15 13.15 -11.22
C VAL A 152 -14.01 14.00 -12.47
N ASP A 153 -13.51 15.22 -12.30
CA ASP A 153 -13.58 16.26 -13.34
C ASP A 153 -12.32 16.24 -14.22
N SER A 154 -11.16 15.86 -13.66
CA SER A 154 -9.90 15.70 -14.39
C SER A 154 -8.92 14.77 -13.66
N ALA A 155 -7.70 14.67 -14.17
CA ALA A 155 -6.59 13.92 -13.55
C ALA A 155 -6.20 14.43 -12.15
N THR A 156 -6.53 15.69 -11.82
CA THR A 156 -6.12 16.37 -10.58
C THR A 156 -7.28 17.02 -9.84
N GLN A 157 -8.53 16.78 -10.25
CA GLN A 157 -9.70 17.44 -9.68
C GLN A 157 -10.90 16.51 -9.54
N VAL A 158 -11.55 16.60 -8.38
CA VAL A 158 -12.84 15.97 -8.09
C VAL A 158 -13.81 16.97 -7.48
N THR A 159 -15.10 16.79 -7.72
CA THR A 159 -16.16 17.57 -7.06
C THR A 159 -16.85 16.73 -5.99
N LEU A 160 -17.01 17.31 -4.81
CA LEU A 160 -17.63 16.72 -3.62
C LEU A 160 -19.12 17.09 -3.55
N GLU A 161 -19.93 16.23 -2.94
CA GLU A 161 -21.36 16.52 -2.70
C GLU A 161 -21.61 17.64 -1.67
N SER A 162 -20.61 17.95 -0.84
CA SER A 162 -20.68 19.04 0.16
C SER A 162 -19.31 19.67 0.34
N SER A 163 -19.28 20.97 0.65
CA SER A 163 -18.02 21.68 0.86
C SER A 163 -17.30 21.19 2.10
N ARG A 164 -15.97 21.13 2.03
CA ARG A 164 -15.09 20.75 3.14
C ARG A 164 -13.95 21.74 3.26
N SER A 165 -13.44 21.94 4.48
CA SER A 165 -12.18 22.65 4.73
C SER A 165 -11.06 21.64 4.83
N TRP A 166 -10.01 21.80 4.04
CA TRP A 166 -8.81 20.96 4.11
C TRP A 166 -7.56 21.83 3.99
N ASN A 167 -6.44 21.29 4.45
CA ASN A 167 -5.12 21.88 4.28
C ASN A 167 -4.38 21.21 3.12
N ASP A 168 -3.36 21.90 2.62
CA ASP A 168 -2.36 21.30 1.76
C ASP A 168 -1.73 20.05 2.41
N ASN A 169 -1.51 19.02 1.62
CA ASN A 169 -1.01 17.69 2.01
C ASN A 169 -1.90 16.89 2.97
N ASP A 170 -3.16 17.29 3.19
CA ASP A 170 -4.10 16.45 3.95
C ASP A 170 -4.35 15.12 3.23
N SER A 171 -4.20 14.01 3.96
CA SER A 171 -4.36 12.67 3.41
C SER A 171 -5.81 12.38 3.02
N ILE A 172 -6.01 11.87 1.81
CA ILE A 172 -7.31 11.42 1.32
C ILE A 172 -7.33 9.89 1.39
N VAL A 173 -8.27 9.36 2.16
CA VAL A 173 -8.47 7.91 2.34
C VAL A 173 -9.86 7.51 1.86
N ILE A 174 -9.99 6.30 1.31
CA ILE A 174 -11.31 5.73 1.03
C ILE A 174 -12.00 5.48 2.37
N ALA A 175 -13.29 5.77 2.45
CA ALA A 175 -14.09 5.51 3.64
C ALA A 175 -15.40 4.83 3.28
N SER A 176 -16.02 4.16 4.24
CA SER A 176 -17.41 3.71 4.13
C SER A 176 -18.38 4.85 4.46
N PRO A 177 -19.68 4.69 4.13
CA PRO A 177 -20.70 5.72 4.38
C PRO A 177 -20.84 6.12 5.86
N ASP A 178 -20.46 5.23 6.78
CA ASP A 178 -20.45 5.44 8.23
C ASP A 178 -19.24 6.25 8.73
N GLY A 179 -18.28 6.59 7.85
CA GLY A 179 -17.08 7.33 8.20
C GLY A 179 -15.90 6.48 8.68
N THR A 180 -15.98 5.15 8.57
CA THR A 180 -14.84 4.26 8.83
C THR A 180 -13.85 4.35 7.67
N ALA A 181 -12.59 4.69 7.96
CA ALA A 181 -11.54 4.75 6.95
C ALA A 181 -11.12 3.34 6.55
N SER A 182 -10.75 3.18 5.28
CA SER A 182 -10.20 1.93 4.75
C SER A 182 -8.84 1.67 5.38
N ASP A 183 -8.71 0.51 6.03
CA ASP A 183 -7.44 0.03 6.57
C ASP A 183 -6.87 -1.04 5.63
N GLU A 184 -5.76 -0.74 4.98
CA GLU A 184 -5.22 -1.54 3.88
C GLU A 184 -4.13 -2.51 4.33
N VAL A 185 -3.83 -3.50 3.48
CA VAL A 185 -2.71 -4.40 3.72
C VAL A 185 -1.38 -3.63 3.78
N ALA A 186 -0.51 -4.03 4.71
CA ALA A 186 0.85 -3.53 4.80
C ALA A 186 1.65 -3.97 3.56
N GLY A 187 1.92 -3.06 2.64
CA GLY A 187 2.62 -3.33 1.40
C GLY A 187 4.14 -3.18 1.49
N PHE A 188 4.79 -3.26 0.33
CA PHE A 188 6.26 -3.23 0.20
C PHE A 188 6.89 -1.98 0.78
N GLN A 189 6.25 -0.82 0.66
CA GLN A 189 6.77 0.42 1.22
C GLN A 189 6.93 0.34 2.75
N GLN A 190 5.95 -0.23 3.45
CA GLN A 190 6.07 -0.45 4.89
C GLN A 190 7.18 -1.46 5.19
N ALA A 191 7.36 -2.48 4.35
CA ALA A 191 8.40 -3.49 4.50
C ALA A 191 9.83 -2.94 4.33
N ILE A 192 10.04 -1.94 3.47
CA ILE A 192 11.36 -1.33 3.21
C ILE A 192 11.63 -0.04 3.99
N ALA A 193 10.68 0.48 4.76
CA ALA A 193 10.86 1.73 5.48
C ALA A 193 11.97 1.66 6.56
N THR A 194 12.59 2.81 6.85
CA THR A 194 13.68 2.96 7.83
C THR A 194 13.18 3.07 9.28
N GLY A 195 11.91 3.43 9.45
CA GLY A 195 11.27 3.66 10.75
C GLY A 195 9.96 2.90 10.93
N GLY A 196 9.33 3.11 12.09
CA GLY A 196 8.02 2.53 12.44
C GLY A 196 8.08 1.08 12.93
N THR A 197 6.91 0.45 12.93
CA THR A 197 6.70 -0.96 13.24
C THR A 197 6.31 -1.71 11.97
N PHE A 198 6.84 -2.91 11.80
CA PHE A 198 6.43 -3.82 10.74
C PHE A 198 6.26 -5.22 11.33
N GLN A 199 5.11 -5.84 11.09
CA GLN A 199 4.71 -7.13 11.67
C GLN A 199 4.88 -7.20 13.20
N ASN A 200 4.47 -6.12 13.88
CA ASN A 200 4.57 -5.94 15.34
C ASN A 200 5.99 -5.89 15.91
N LEU A 201 7.03 -5.77 15.08
CA LEU A 201 8.40 -5.49 15.52
C LEU A 201 8.76 -4.03 15.28
N ALA A 202 9.22 -3.36 16.34
CA ALA A 202 9.72 -1.99 16.27
C ALA A 202 11.13 -1.95 15.68
N ARG A 203 11.32 -1.12 14.65
CA ARG A 203 12.63 -0.91 14.00
C ARG A 203 13.59 -0.07 14.83
N SER A 204 13.08 0.77 15.73
CA SER A 204 13.92 1.62 16.59
C SER A 204 14.86 0.81 17.49
N THR A 205 14.42 -0.36 17.96
CA THR A 205 15.20 -1.25 18.83
C THR A 205 15.90 -2.37 18.06
N ARG A 206 15.57 -2.57 16.78
CA ARG A 206 16.05 -3.68 15.93
C ARG A 206 16.62 -3.15 14.61
N PRO A 207 17.90 -2.75 14.57
CA PRO A 207 18.53 -2.19 13.36
C PRO A 207 18.51 -3.15 12.16
N TRP A 208 18.60 -4.46 12.40
CA TRP A 208 18.53 -5.51 11.37
C TRP A 208 17.15 -5.64 10.72
N TRP A 209 16.11 -4.99 11.25
CA TRP A 209 14.75 -4.98 10.71
C TRP A 209 14.44 -3.71 9.89
N LYS A 210 15.41 -2.81 9.75
CA LYS A 210 15.30 -1.58 8.94
C LYS A 210 15.66 -1.87 7.49
N GLY A 211 14.93 -1.26 6.56
CA GLY A 211 15.37 -1.22 5.17
C GLY A 211 16.53 -0.25 4.96
N ASN A 212 17.38 -0.54 3.99
CA ASN A 212 18.42 0.37 3.52
C ASN A 212 17.79 1.35 2.54
N VAL A 213 17.76 2.63 2.89
CA VAL A 213 17.20 3.70 2.05
C VAL A 213 18.29 4.72 1.80
N GLU A 214 18.55 4.98 0.53
CA GLU A 214 19.47 6.01 0.06
C GLU A 214 18.63 7.18 -0.47
N THR A 215 18.93 8.39 0.00
CA THR A 215 18.28 9.63 -0.46
C THR A 215 19.29 10.46 -1.25
N GLY A 216 18.94 10.85 -2.48
CA GLY A 216 19.81 11.61 -3.37
C GLY A 216 19.01 12.48 -4.34
N ASN A 217 19.63 13.58 -4.80
CA ASN A 217 18.96 14.60 -5.62
C ASN A 217 19.13 14.37 -7.13
N ILE A 218 17.97 14.36 -7.82
CA ILE A 218 17.64 14.73 -9.22
C ILE A 218 18.33 13.96 -10.37
N VAL A 219 19.64 13.68 -10.32
CA VAL A 219 20.38 13.02 -11.40
C VAL A 219 20.80 11.62 -10.94
N LEU A 220 20.22 10.62 -11.58
CA LEU A 220 20.56 9.21 -11.35
C LEU A 220 21.96 8.93 -11.92
N ARG A 221 22.85 8.38 -11.11
CA ARG A 221 24.17 7.87 -11.54
C ARG A 221 24.23 6.35 -11.39
N GLU A 222 25.13 5.69 -12.11
CA GLU A 222 25.35 4.24 -11.96
C GLU A 222 25.69 3.84 -10.52
N THR A 223 26.42 4.69 -9.80
CA THR A 223 26.76 4.49 -8.38
C THR A 223 25.53 4.40 -7.49
N ASP A 224 24.46 5.14 -7.83
CA ASP A 224 23.23 5.19 -7.05
C ASP A 224 22.39 3.92 -7.26
N LEU A 225 22.63 3.18 -8.34
CA LEU A 225 22.00 1.89 -8.63
C LEU A 225 22.77 0.71 -8.02
N VAL A 226 24.11 0.77 -8.04
CA VAL A 226 24.96 -0.32 -7.52
C VAL A 226 24.99 -0.35 -6.00
N LYS A 227 25.04 0.82 -5.34
CA LYS A 227 25.12 0.93 -3.88
C LYS A 227 23.99 0.18 -3.14
N PRO A 228 22.69 0.36 -3.47
CA PRO A 228 21.62 -0.37 -2.78
C PRO A 228 21.69 -1.88 -3.01
N ILE A 229 22.14 -2.32 -4.19
CA ILE A 229 22.33 -3.75 -4.48
C ILE A 229 23.44 -4.33 -3.59
N LEU A 230 24.57 -3.63 -3.48
CA LEU A 230 25.69 -4.07 -2.62
C LEU A 230 25.29 -4.10 -1.14
N GLN A 231 24.57 -3.08 -0.67
CA GLN A 231 24.09 -3.04 0.72
C GLN A 231 23.08 -4.16 1.02
N ALA A 232 22.18 -4.46 0.09
CA ALA A 232 21.27 -5.60 0.23
C ALA A 232 22.02 -6.94 0.18
N SER A 233 23.10 -7.01 -0.61
CA SER A 233 23.90 -8.24 -0.76
C SER A 233 24.64 -8.67 0.51
N GLU A 234 24.84 -7.77 1.48
CA GLU A 234 25.43 -8.09 2.78
C GLU A 234 24.57 -9.08 3.58
N PHE A 235 23.25 -9.02 3.42
CA PHE A 235 22.29 -9.81 4.20
C PHE A 235 21.58 -10.89 3.38
N GLY A 236 21.62 -10.84 2.05
CA GLY A 236 20.93 -11.78 1.19
C GLY A 236 21.32 -11.66 -0.29
N LYS A 237 20.56 -12.29 -1.18
CA LYS A 237 20.71 -12.12 -2.63
C LYS A 237 19.55 -11.28 -3.15
N VAL A 238 19.84 -10.34 -4.05
CA VAL A 238 18.83 -9.54 -4.74
C VAL A 238 18.50 -10.23 -6.06
N ASP A 239 17.24 -10.61 -6.25
CA ASP A 239 16.77 -11.28 -7.48
C ASP A 239 15.79 -10.43 -8.31
N VAL A 240 15.14 -9.42 -7.71
CA VAL A 240 14.13 -8.58 -8.36
C VAL A 240 14.31 -7.12 -7.96
N GLY A 241 14.17 -6.21 -8.92
CA GLY A 241 14.11 -4.77 -8.70
C GLY A 241 12.80 -4.20 -9.22
N PHE A 242 12.18 -3.31 -8.45
CA PHE A 242 10.97 -2.57 -8.84
C PHE A 242 11.33 -1.11 -9.08
N THR A 243 10.84 -0.54 -10.17
CA THR A 243 11.05 0.87 -10.53
C THR A 243 9.74 1.48 -11.03
N ASN A 244 9.55 2.78 -10.79
CA ASN A 244 8.48 3.54 -11.44
C ASN A 244 8.87 3.92 -12.87
N TYR A 245 7.90 4.39 -13.64
CA TYR A 245 8.08 4.72 -15.05
C TYR A 245 9.17 5.78 -15.26
N SER A 246 9.20 6.84 -14.45
CA SER A 246 10.24 7.86 -14.56
C SER A 246 11.64 7.33 -14.27
N LEU A 247 11.82 6.49 -13.26
CA LEU A 247 13.12 5.91 -12.95
C LEU A 247 13.56 4.91 -14.02
N PHE A 248 12.62 4.14 -14.58
CA PHE A 248 12.90 3.23 -15.69
C PHE A 248 13.41 3.99 -16.94
N ASN A 249 12.78 5.11 -17.28
CA ASN A 249 13.24 5.95 -18.38
C ASN A 249 14.64 6.56 -18.12
N LYS A 250 14.89 7.04 -16.88
CA LYS A 250 16.21 7.54 -16.49
C LYS A 250 17.29 6.45 -16.55
N PHE A 251 16.95 5.21 -16.18
CA PHE A 251 17.85 4.07 -16.33
C PHE A 251 18.16 3.79 -17.81
N GLY A 252 17.14 3.82 -18.68
CA GLY A 252 17.34 3.68 -20.13
C GLY A 252 18.26 4.74 -20.71
N GLN A 253 18.20 5.98 -20.21
CA GLN A 253 19.11 7.06 -20.62
C GLN A 253 20.57 6.85 -20.20
N LEU A 254 20.84 6.06 -19.15
CA LEU A 254 22.21 5.75 -18.72
C LEU A 254 22.87 4.67 -19.57
N LEU A 255 22.11 3.90 -20.36
CA LEU A 255 22.62 2.81 -21.19
C LEU A 255 23.00 3.22 -22.62
N ILE A 256 22.71 4.47 -23.00
CA ILE A 256 22.98 5.05 -24.33
C ILE A 256 24.15 6.02 -24.23
#